data_AF-A0A0F3MEM6-F1
#
_entry.id   AF-A0A0F3MEM6-F1
#
_cell.length_a   1.000
_cell.length_b   1.000
_cell.length_c   1.000
_cell.angle_alpha   90.00
_cell.angle_beta   90.00
_cell.angle_gamma   90.00
#
_symmetry.space_group_name_H-M   'P 1'
#
loop_
_entity.id
_entity.type
_entity.pdbx_description
1 polymer ?
#
loop_
_entity_poly.entity_id
_entity_poly.type
_entity_poly.pdbx_seq_one_letter_code
_entity_poly.pdbx_strand_id
1 'polypeptide(L)' 'MIDFYSESLLNKLFETNVRFNTKIDLDKVEKAIFYAQKYHGQQKRDTGEPYYNASIRSSTHGWILQF' A
#
# COMPACT_ATOMS: atom_id res chain seq x y z
N MET A 1 -8.19 16.73 -1.20
CA MET A 1 -7.05 15.87 -1.66
C MET A 1 -6.75 14.77 -0.65
N ILE A 2 -6.86 15.02 0.67
CA ILE A 2 -6.71 13.97 1.68
C ILE A 2 -7.95 13.05 1.74
N ASP A 3 -9.10 13.57 1.32
CA ASP A 3 -10.44 12.96 1.38
C ASP A 3 -10.63 11.79 0.39
N PHE A 4 -9.69 11.63 -0.56
CA PHE A 4 -9.68 10.53 -1.53
C PHE A 4 -9.02 9.26 -0.99
N TYR A 5 -8.24 9.37 0.08
CA TYR A 5 -7.51 8.25 0.66
C TYR A 5 -8.30 7.60 1.79
N SER A 6 -8.24 6.26 1.85
CA SER A 6 -8.85 5.51 2.96
C SER A 6 -8.25 5.93 4.30
N GLU A 7 -9.06 5.95 5.36
CA GLU A 7 -8.60 6.26 6.73
C GLU A 7 -7.42 5.38 7.17
N SER A 8 -7.42 4.09 6.78
CA SER A 8 -6.32 3.17 7.11
C SER A 8 -4.96 3.62 6.53
N LEU A 9 -4.97 4.14 5.30
CA LEU A 9 -3.76 4.67 4.67
C LEU A 9 -3.28 5.93 5.38
N LEU A 10 -4.20 6.86 5.67
CA LEU A 10 -3.87 8.11 6.38
C LEU A 10 -3.28 7.82 7.75
N ASN A 11 -3.90 6.92 8.53
CA ASN A 11 -3.42 6.54 9.86
C ASN A 11 -2.00 5.95 9.80
N LYS A 12 -1.71 5.05 8.85
CA LYS A 12 -0.36 4.50 8.67
C LYS A 12 0.68 5.57 8.32
N LEU A 13 0.33 6.55 7.49
CA LEU A 13 1.21 7.66 7.16
C LEU A 13 1.47 8.52 8.41
N PHE A 14 0.45 8.84 9.21
CA PHE A 14 0.63 9.56 10.46
C PHE A 14 1.50 8.81 11.46
N GLU A 15 1.27 7.52 11.68
CA GLU A 15 2.10 6.67 12.54
C GLU A 15 3.57 6.66 12.10
N THR A 16 3.81 6.56 10.79
CA THR A 16 5.17 6.56 10.23
C THR A 16 5.86 7.91 10.43
N ASN A 17 5.14 9.02 10.20
CA ASN A 17 5.66 10.37 10.43
C ASN A 17 6.08 10.57 11.89
N VAL A 18 5.23 10.17 12.84
CA VAL A 18 5.52 10.25 14.29
C VAL A 18 6.70 9.36 14.66
N ARG A 19 6.71 8.10 14.20
CA ARG A 19 7.74 7.12 14.56
C ARG A 19 9.14 7.52 14.11
N PHE A 20 9.26 8.10 12.92
CA PHE A 20 10.55 8.44 12.31
C PHE A 20 10.86 9.93 12.36
N ASN A 21 9.98 10.74 12.98
CA ASN A 21 10.08 12.20 13.08
C ASN A 21 10.45 12.86 11.73
N THR A 22 9.82 12.39 10.65
CA THR A 22 10.22 12.72 9.28
C THR A 22 9.05 13.24 8.47
N LYS A 23 9.22 14.39 7.82
CA LYS A 23 8.17 14.98 7.00
C LYS A 23 7.89 14.08 5.79
N ILE A 24 6.68 13.52 5.75
CA ILE A 24 6.23 12.72 4.62
C ILE A 24 5.95 13.63 3.42
N ASP A 25 6.50 13.23 2.28
CA ASP A 25 6.30 13.88 0.98
C ASP A 25 5.08 13.26 0.29
N LEU A 26 3.96 13.98 0.29
CA LEU A 26 2.68 13.49 -0.23
C LEU A 26 2.71 13.26 -1.74
N ASP A 27 3.50 14.02 -2.51
CA ASP A 27 3.63 13.83 -3.95
C ASP A 27 4.28 12.48 -4.27
N LYS A 28 5.26 12.06 -3.45
CA LYS A 28 5.87 10.74 -3.58
C LYS A 28 4.92 9.62 -3.21
N VAL A 29 4.09 9.83 -2.18
CA VAL A 29 3.07 8.87 -1.77
C VAL A 29 2.04 8.67 -2.89
N GLU A 30 1.55 9.77 -3.48
CA GLU A 30 0.60 9.71 -4.60
C GLU A 30 1.20 8.98 -5.82
N LYS A 31 2.44 9.31 -6.20
CA LYS A 31 3.16 8.61 -7.28
C LYS A 31 3.34 7.13 -6.99
N ALA A 32 3.69 6.77 -5.75
CA ALA A 32 3.85 5.38 -5.35
C ALA A 32 2.53 4.60 -5.46
N ILE A 33 1.42 5.18 -5.01
CA ILE A 33 0.08 4.59 -5.12
C ILE A 33 -0.31 4.44 -6.59
N PHE A 34 -0.11 5.48 -7.40
CA PHE A 34 -0.39 5.45 -8.83
C PHE A 34 0.41 4.34 -9.54
N TYR A 35 1.71 4.21 -9.28
CA TYR A 35 2.52 3.16 -9.88
C TYR A 35 2.13 1.76 -9.40
N ALA A 36 1.80 1.62 -8.11
CA ALA A 36 1.31 0.35 -7.58
C ALA A 36 0.01 -0.07 -8.28
N GLN A 37 -0.94 0.84 -8.44
CA GLN A 37 -2.19 0.57 -9.15
C GLN A 37 -1.96 0.29 -10.64
N LYS A 38 -1.09 1.07 -11.29
CA LYS A 38 -0.80 0.93 -12.73
C LYS A 38 -0.21 -0.44 -13.07
N TYR A 39 0.75 -0.91 -12.28
CA TYR A 39 1.49 -2.14 -12.61
C TYR A 39 0.94 -3.38 -11.92
N HIS A 40 0.31 -3.24 -10.75
CA HIS A 40 -0.21 -4.38 -9.97
C HIS A 40 -1.74 -4.42 -9.90
N GLY A 41 -2.46 -3.43 -10.44
CA GLY A 41 -3.93 -3.37 -10.38
C GLY A 41 -4.64 -4.50 -11.14
N GLN A 42 -3.97 -5.10 -12.13
CA GLN A 42 -4.47 -6.26 -12.87
C GLN A 42 -3.82 -7.58 -12.42
N GLN A 43 -2.86 -7.55 -11.49
CA GLN A 43 -2.33 -8.78 -10.94
C GLN A 43 -3.43 -9.46 -10.12
N LYS A 44 -3.79 -10.66 -10.56
CA LYS A 44 -4.63 -11.60 -9.83
C LYS A 44 -3.72 -12.68 -9.26
N ARG A 45 -4.02 -13.17 -8.07
CA ARG A 45 -3.45 -14.42 -7.53
C ARG A 45 -3.76 -15.56 -8.50
N ASP A 46 -3.01 -16.65 -8.42
CA ASP A 46 -3.31 -17.88 -9.18
C ASP A 46 -4.73 -18.42 -8.91
N THR A 47 -5.34 -18.03 -7.79
CA THR A 47 -6.73 -18.29 -7.44
C THR A 47 -7.76 -17.38 -8.14
N GLY A 48 -7.31 -16.40 -8.92
CA GLY A 48 -8.16 -15.42 -9.62
C GLY A 48 -8.53 -14.16 -8.83
N GLU A 49 -8.17 -14.08 -7.55
CA GLU A 49 -8.47 -12.91 -6.69
C GLU A 49 -7.48 -11.75 -6.92
N PRO A 50 -7.94 -10.48 -6.95
CA PRO A 50 -7.05 -9.32 -7.08
C PRO A 50 -6.06 -9.22 -5.90
N TYR A 51 -4.77 -8.97 -6.18
CA TYR A 51 -3.71 -8.92 -5.17
C TYR A 51 -3.93 -7.85 -4.07
N TYR A 52 -4.60 -6.74 -4.39
CA TYR A 52 -4.69 -5.58 -3.50
C TYR A 52 -5.52 -5.81 -2.23
N ASN A 53 -6.45 -6.78 -2.22
CA ASN A 53 -7.27 -7.09 -1.03
C ASN A 53 -6.48 -7.83 0.06
N ALA A 54 -5.42 -8.56 -0.30
CA ALA A 54 -4.63 -9.33 0.65
C ALA A 54 -3.55 -8.49 1.36
N SER A 55 -3.22 -7.31 0.83
CA SER A 55 -2.16 -6.43 1.35
C SER A 55 -2.48 -5.81 2.73
N ILE A 56 -3.71 -5.96 3.24
CA ILE A 56 -4.12 -5.48 4.57
C ILE A 56 -4.05 -6.59 5.64
N ARG A 57 -4.08 -7.89 5.28
CA ARG A 57 -4.28 -8.98 6.26
C ARG A 57 -3.05 -9.86 6.52
N SER A 58 -2.01 -9.81 5.69
CA SER A 58 -0.89 -10.77 5.76
C SER A 58 0.45 -10.12 6.08
N SER A 59 0.58 -9.50 7.25
CA SER A 59 1.90 -9.18 7.84
C SER A 59 2.43 -10.29 8.74
N THR A 60 1.81 -11.49 8.75
CA THR A 60 2.24 -12.56 9.66
C THR A 60 3.05 -13.67 9.02
N HIS A 61 2.83 -14.13 7.78
CA HIS A 61 3.67 -15.21 7.23
C HIS A 61 3.74 -15.16 5.71
N GLY A 62 4.95 -15.15 5.16
CA GLY A 62 5.20 -15.53 3.77
C GLY A 62 5.74 -14.42 2.86
N TRP A 63 6.83 -13.77 3.25
CA TRP A 63 7.85 -13.48 2.24
C TRP A 63 8.61 -14.80 2.00
N ILE A 64 8.80 -15.18 0.73
CA ILE A 64 9.49 -16.39 0.20
C ILE A 64 8.50 -17.25 -0.61
N LEU A 65 8.26 -16.88 -1.87
CA LEU A 65 8.71 -17.63 -3.06
C LEU A 65 8.06 -17.10 -4.34
N GLN A 66 8.91 -17.04 -5.37
CA GLN A 66 8.62 -17.12 -6.80
C GLN A 66 8.10 -15.85 -7.48
N PHE A 67 9.04 -15.30 -8.27
CA PHE A 67 8.91 -14.68 -9.60
C PHE A 67 7.56 -14.09 -10.01
#